data_AF-A0A7J4ZY79-F1
#
_entry.id   AF-A0A7J4ZY79-F1
#
_cell.length_a   1.000
_cell.length_b   1.000
_cell.length_c   1.000
_cell.angle_alpha   90.00
_cell.angle_beta   90.00
_cell.angle_gamma   90.00
#
_symmetry.space_group_name_H-M   'P 1'
#
loop_
_entity.id
_entity.type
_entity.pdbx_description
1 polymer ?
#
loop_
_entity_poly.entity_id
_entity_poly.type
_entity_poly.pdbx_seq_one_letter_code
_entity_poly.pdbx_strand_id
1 'polypeptide(L)' 'MSEVADPVVLVAHGSRDPRAAEATRALARAVSAARPGTPVLASWLDHTEPGPAAVLRNLAAAGHPRAVLVPLLLTA' A
#
# COMPACT_ATOMS: atom_id res chain seq x y z
N MET A 1 0.91 26.17 4.03
CA MET A 1 1.59 24.94 3.57
C MET A 1 0.51 23.87 3.51
N SER A 2 0.22 23.31 2.34
CA SER A 2 -0.74 22.20 2.28
C SER A 2 -0.11 21.03 3.04
N GLU A 3 -0.82 20.53 4.06
CA GLU A 3 -0.37 19.36 4.81
C GLU A 3 -0.25 18.19 3.83
N VAL A 4 0.94 17.59 3.74
CA VAL A 4 1.16 16.43 2.89
C VAL A 4 0.39 15.28 3.54
N ALA A 5 -0.59 14.74 2.83
CA ALA A 5 -1.38 13.62 3.34
C ALA A 5 -0.47 12.43 3.68
N ASP A 6 -0.70 11.82 4.84
CA ASP A 6 0.01 10.60 5.25
C ASP A 6 -0.14 9.52 4.15
N PRO A 7 0.96 8.92 3.67
CA PRO A 7 0.91 7.81 2.72
C PRO A 7 0.03 6.67 3.22
N VAL A 8 -0.71 6.05 2.30
CA VAL A 8 -1.51 4.85 2.56
C VAL A 8 -0.77 3.62 2.03
N VAL A 9 -0.62 2.61 2.89
CA VAL A 9 -0.04 1.31 2.53
C VAL A 9 -1.14 0.26 2.63
N LEU A 10 -1.56 -0.26 1.48
CA LEU A 10 -2.46 -1.39 1.40
C LEU A 10 -1.68 -2.68 1.70
N VAL A 11 -2.19 -3.50 2.61
CA VAL A 11 -1.53 -4.73 3.07
C VAL A 11 -2.40 -5.92 2.71
N ALA A 12 -2.07 -6.62 1.63
CA ALA A 12 -2.71 -7.87 1.25
C ALA A 12 -1.97 -9.07 1.87
N HIS A 13 -2.63 -10.22 1.97
CA HIS A 13 -1.95 -11.45 2.39
C HIS A 13 -0.86 -11.85 1.39
N GLY A 14 -1.16 -11.71 0.10
CA GLY A 14 -0.31 -12.19 -1.00
C GLY A 14 -0.67 -13.59 -1.44
N SER A 15 -0.24 -13.95 -2.65
CA SER A 15 -0.62 -15.21 -3.30
C SER A 15 0.47 -15.61 -4.29
N ARG A 16 0.57 -16.92 -4.54
CA ARG A 16 1.42 -17.44 -5.63
C ARG A 16 0.80 -17.22 -7.01
N ASP A 17 -0.51 -16.96 -7.08
CA ASP A 17 -1.17 -16.59 -8.33
C ASP A 17 -0.86 -15.12 -8.66
N PRO A 18 -0.14 -14.83 -9.76
CA PRO A 18 0.22 -13.46 -10.13
C PRO A 18 -0.99 -12.54 -10.37
N ARG A 19 -2.16 -13.11 -10.72
CA ARG A 19 -3.39 -12.34 -10.94
C ARG A 19 -3.91 -11.68 -9.66
N ALA A 20 -3.69 -12.30 -8.51
CA ALA A 20 -4.10 -11.73 -7.22
C ALA A 20 -3.34 -10.43 -6.91
N ALA A 21 -2.03 -10.41 -7.18
CA ALA A 21 -1.22 -9.22 -7.01
C ALA A 21 -1.65 -8.09 -7.97
N GLU A 22 -2.09 -8.42 -9.19
CA GLU A 22 -2.61 -7.42 -10.11
C GLU A 22 -3.91 -6.78 -9.61
N ALA A 23 -4.81 -7.54 -8.99
CA ALA A 23 -6.01 -6.99 -8.38
C ALA A 23 -5.68 -5.98 -7.26
N THR A 24 -4.72 -6.29 -6.39
CA THR A 24 -4.25 -5.35 -5.34
C THR A 24 -3.61 -4.10 -5.94
N ARG A 25 -2.79 -4.24 -7.00
CA ARG A 25 -2.20 -3.08 -7.70
C ARG A 25 -3.26 -2.22 -8.38
N ALA A 26 -4.27 -2.84 -8.99
CA ALA A 26 -5.40 -2.13 -9.58
C ALA A 26 -6.18 -1.34 -8.52
N LEU A 27 -6.41 -1.93 -7.34
CA LEU A 27 -7.02 -1.23 -6.22
C LEU A 27 -6.19 -0.04 -5.75
N ALA A 28 -4.87 -0.18 -5.60
CA ALA A 28 -3.99 0.93 -5.22
C ALA A 28 -4.08 2.09 -6.22
N ARG A 29 -4.08 1.80 -7.53
CA ARG A 29 -4.27 2.80 -8.58
C ARG A 29 -5.63 3.49 -8.48
N ALA A 30 -6.70 2.73 -8.26
CA ALA A 30 -8.05 3.28 -8.13
C ALA A 30 -8.18 4.20 -6.90
N VAL A 31 -7.62 3.80 -5.75
CA VAL A 31 -7.62 4.63 -4.53
C VAL A 31 -6.80 5.90 -4.73
N SER A 32 -5.64 5.82 -5.40
CA SER A 32 -4.82 6.99 -5.72
C SER A 32 -5.55 7.97 -6.63
N ALA A 33 -6.27 7.48 -7.64
CA ALA A 33 -7.10 8.31 -8.52
C ALA A 33 -8.26 8.98 -7.76
N ALA A 34 -8.86 8.28 -6.80
CA ALA A 34 -9.93 8.82 -5.95
C ALA A 34 -9.43 9.79 -4.86
N ARG A 35 -8.13 9.78 -4.53
CA ARG A 35 -7.50 10.63 -3.52
C ARG A 35 -6.26 11.35 -4.08
N PRO A 36 -6.43 12.35 -4.95
CA PRO A 36 -5.31 13.11 -5.50
C PRO A 36 -4.44 13.70 -4.38
N GLY A 37 -3.12 13.57 -4.51
CA GLY A 37 -2.15 14.08 -3.54
C GLY A 37 -1.85 13.15 -2.35
N THR A 38 -2.52 12.00 -2.22
CA THR A 38 -2.17 10.95 -1.25
C THR A 38 -1.36 9.84 -1.93
N PRO A 39 -0.11 9.57 -1.51
CA PRO A 39 0.62 8.40 -1.98
C PRO A 39 -0.08 7.11 -1.54
N VAL A 40 -0.32 6.18 -2.47
CA VAL A 40 -0.92 4.87 -2.18
C VAL A 40 0.00 3.77 -2.67
N LEU A 41 0.45 2.91 -1.76
CA LEU A 41 1.40 1.83 -2.02
C LEU A 41 0.75 0.49 -1.69
N ALA A 42 1.09 -0.54 -2.47
CA ALA A 42 0.70 -1.92 -2.19
C ALA A 42 1.85 -2.67 -1.52
N SER A 43 1.52 -3.56 -0.59
CA SER A 43 2.43 -4.44 0.12
C SER A 43 1.77 -5.78 0.44
N TRP A 44 2.58 -6.81 0.69
CA TRP A 44 2.08 -8.16 0.91
C TRP A 44 2.77 -8.86 2.08
N LEU A 45 2.02 -9.66 2.84
CA LEU A 45 2.55 -10.41 3.98
C LEU A 45 3.40 -11.61 3.56
N ASP A 46 3.07 -12.25 2.43
CA ASP A 46 3.77 -13.42 1.90
C ASP A 46 3.66 -13.48 0.36
N HIS A 47 4.48 -14.31 -0.28
CA HIS A 47 4.44 -14.74 -1.69
C HIS A 47 4.60 -13.65 -2.76
N THR A 48 4.55 -12.38 -2.40
CA THR A 48 4.65 -11.23 -3.30
C THR A 48 5.44 -10.13 -2.62
N GLU A 49 6.26 -9.42 -3.37
CA GLU A 49 7.05 -8.28 -2.86
C GLU A 49 6.50 -6.95 -3.43
N PRO A 50 6.73 -5.81 -2.74
CA PRO A 50 7.41 -5.66 -1.44
C PRO A 50 6.57 -6.03 -0.20
N GLY A 51 7.23 -6.51 0.84
CA GLY A 51 6.65 -6.61 2.18
C GLY A 51 6.42 -5.25 2.89
N PRO A 52 5.48 -5.13 3.87
CA PRO A 52 5.15 -3.87 4.54
C PRO A 52 6.36 -3.17 5.17
N ALA A 53 7.26 -3.93 5.78
CA ALA A 53 8.46 -3.36 6.41
C ALA A 53 9.39 -2.68 5.39
N ALA A 54 9.52 -3.25 4.19
CA ALA A 54 10.32 -2.63 3.13
C ALA A 54 9.68 -1.33 2.63
N VAL A 55 8.35 -1.34 2.45
CA VAL A 55 7.59 -0.14 2.06
C VAL A 55 7.73 0.96 3.11
N LEU A 56 7.56 0.65 4.39
CA LEU A 56 7.67 1.63 5.48
C LEU A 56 9.08 2.20 5.61
N ARG A 57 10.14 1.39 5.43
CA ARG A 57 11.52 1.88 5.41
C ARG A 57 11.75 2.86 4.26
N ASN A 58 11.21 2.56 3.07
CA ASN A 58 11.32 3.45 1.92
C ASN A 58 10.56 4.77 2.15
N LEU A 59 9.38 4.72 2.76
CA LEU A 59 8.62 5.92 3.14
C LEU A 59 9.37 6.78 4.17
N ALA A 60 9.95 6.14 5.20
CA ALA A 60 10.75 6.84 6.21
C ALA A 60 11.98 7.50 5.57
N ALA A 61 12.69 6.79 4.68
CA ALA A 61 13.82 7.33 3.92
C ALA A 61 13.42 8.49 2.99
N ALA A 62 12.18 8.49 2.49
CA ALA A 62 11.60 9.57 1.70
C ALA A 62 11.06 10.74 2.54
N GLY A 63 11.23 10.71 3.87
CA GLY A 63 10.85 11.80 4.77
C GLY A 63 9.38 11.79 5.22
N HIS A 64 8.67 10.66 5.04
CA HIS A 64 7.33 10.49 5.60
C HIS A 64 7.42 9.94 7.04
N PRO A 65 7.13 10.75 8.08
CA PRO A 65 7.27 10.33 9.48
C PRO A 65 6.12 9.41 9.93
N ARG A 66 5.06 9.30 9.13
CA ARG A 66 3.82 8.58 9.42
C ARG A 66 3.32 7.91 8.15
N ALA A 67 2.56 6.83 8.32
CA ALA A 67 1.84 6.14 7.25
C ALA A 67 0.59 5.46 7.83
N VAL A 68 -0.45 5.34 7.02
CA VAL A 68 -1.68 4.61 7.36
C VAL A 68 -1.62 3.23 6.71
N LEU A 69 -1.65 2.17 7.53
CA LEU A 69 -1.75 0.80 7.02
C LEU A 69 -3.23 0.38 6.93
N VAL A 70 -3.61 -0.20 5.79
CA VAL A 70 -4.96 -0.71 5.54
C VAL A 70 -4.88 -2.20 5.21
N PRO A 71 -5.23 -3.08 6.15
CA PRO A 71 -5.36 -4.51 5.87
C PRO A 71 -6.46 -4.78 4.85
N LEU A 72 -6.14 -5.51 3.79
CA LEU A 72 -7.09 -5.96 2.77
C LEU A 72 -7.55 -7.39 3.06
N LEU A 73 -8.10 -7.60 4.26
CA LEU A 73 -8.55 -8.91 4.72
C LEU A 73 -10.08 -8.91 4.75
N LEU A 74 -10.68 -9.77 3.92
CA LEU A 74 -12.12 -10.01 3.98
C LEU A 74 -12.35 -11.14 4.98
N THR A 75 -13.16 -10.87 6.01
CA THR A 75 -13.61 -11.85 6.99
C THR A 75 -15.13 -11.99 6.87
N ALA A 76 -15.63 -13.21 7.07
CA ALA A 76 -17.07 -13.47 7.18
C ALA A 76 -17.53 -13.40 8.64
#